data_AF-A0A9X8DUI1-F1
#
_entry.id   AF-A0A9X8DUI1-F1
#
_cell.length_a   1.000
_cell.length_b   1.000
_cell.length_c   1.000
_cell.angle_alpha   90.00
_cell.angle_beta   90.00
_cell.angle_gamma   90.00
#
_symmetry.space_group_name_H-M   'P 1'
#
loop_
_entity.id
_entity.type
_entity.pdbx_description
1 polymer ?
#
loop_
_entity_poly.entity_id
_entity_poly.type
_entity_poly.pdbx_seq_one_letter_code
_entity_poly.pdbx_strand_id
1 'polypeptide(L)' 'LSAHTKRQSIVRFNGTEGNVWIEPLAPFVTPDAPAKFQRVTQRQHIQSETHAAEARLKDTQDKAAATIGRNSIA' A
#
# COMPACT_ATOMS: atom_id res chain seq x y z
N LEU A 1 -12.09 -19.86 -29.03
CA LEU A 1 -12.46 -19.57 -27.62
C LEU A 1 -12.01 -18.16 -27.29
N SER A 2 -12.80 -17.16 -27.70
CA SER A 2 -12.53 -15.74 -27.49
C SER A 2 -13.61 -15.17 -26.56
N ALA A 3 -13.28 -15.05 -25.28
CA ALA A 3 -13.92 -14.12 -24.34
C ALA A 3 -13.09 -14.17 -23.05
N HIS A 4 -12.49 -13.05 -22.67
CA HIS A 4 -11.82 -12.88 -21.40
C HIS A 4 -12.80 -13.21 -20.25
N THR A 5 -12.67 -14.40 -19.65
CA THR A 5 -13.46 -14.78 -18.48
C THR A 5 -13.20 -13.75 -17.38
N LYS A 6 -14.26 -13.11 -16.88
CA LYS A 6 -14.13 -12.13 -15.78
C LYS A 6 -13.47 -12.81 -14.58
N ARG A 7 -12.28 -12.36 -14.18
CA ARG A 7 -11.61 -12.85 -12.97
C ARG A 7 -12.33 -12.30 -11.75
N GLN A 8 -12.87 -13.20 -10.92
CA GLN A 8 -13.46 -12.85 -9.63
C GLN A 8 -12.55 -13.35 -8.51
N SER A 9 -12.38 -12.54 -7.48
CA SER A 9 -11.66 -12.91 -6.26
C SER A 9 -12.33 -12.28 -5.05
N ILE A 10 -12.45 -13.05 -3.97
CA ILE A 10 -12.92 -12.58 -2.67
C ILE A 10 -11.72 -12.55 -1.73
N VAL A 11 -11.53 -11.45 -1.02
CA VAL A 11 -10.43 -11.28 -0.07
C VAL A 11 -11.01 -10.92 1.29
N ARG A 12 -10.47 -11.55 2.34
CA ARG A 12 -10.72 -11.19 3.72
C ARG A 12 -9.47 -10.53 4.30
N PHE A 13 -9.59 -9.28 4.70
CA PHE A 13 -8.54 -8.59 5.45
C PHE A 13 -8.77 -8.83 6.93
N ASN A 14 -7.86 -9.56 7.56
CA ASN A 14 -7.84 -9.72 9.01
C ASN A 14 -7.01 -8.57 9.59
N GLY A 15 -7.68 -7.59 10.19
CA GLY A 15 -7.05 -6.46 10.87
C GLY A 15 -7.35 -6.45 12.36
N THR A 16 -6.72 -5.51 13.06
CA THR A 16 -7.04 -5.18 14.46
C THR A 16 -8.03 -4.02 14.52
N GLU A 17 -8.58 -3.73 15.70
CA GLU A 17 -9.41 -2.54 15.89
C GLU A 17 -8.62 -1.26 15.63
N GLY A 18 -9.27 -0.22 15.10
CA GLY A 18 -8.59 0.97 14.62
C GLY A 18 -7.75 1.72 15.68
N ASN A 19 -8.09 1.58 16.96
CA ASN A 19 -7.39 2.26 18.06
C ASN A 19 -6.27 1.42 18.69
N VAL A 20 -6.05 0.19 18.20
CA VAL A 20 -4.97 -0.70 18.67
C VAL A 20 -3.62 -0.13 18.25
N TRP A 21 -2.66 -0.17 19.17
CA TRP A 21 -1.27 0.18 18.90
C TRP A 21 -0.58 -0.94 18.12
N ILE A 22 0.13 -0.54 17.07
CA ILE A 22 1.00 -1.37 16.25
C ILE A 22 2.42 -0.89 16.49
N GLU A 23 3.26 -1.79 16.99
CA GLU A 23 4.66 -1.53 17.30
C GLU A 23 5.48 -2.82 17.18
N PRO A 24 6.82 -2.72 17.05
CA PRO A 24 7.67 -3.89 17.06
C PRO A 24 7.44 -4.75 18.31
N LEU A 25 7.30 -6.06 18.10
CA LEU A 25 7.08 -7.00 19.18
C LEU A 25 8.27 -6.98 20.15
N ALA A 26 8.01 -6.68 21.42
CA ALA A 26 9.03 -6.48 22.44
C ALA A 26 10.10 -7.59 22.51
N PRO A 27 9.78 -8.90 22.39
CA PRO A 27 10.78 -9.96 22.40
C PRO A 27 11.82 -9.90 21.27
N PHE A 28 11.55 -9.13 20.21
CA PHE A 28 12.41 -9.01 19.03
C PHE A 28 13.16 -7.67 18.97
N VAL A 29 13.02 -6.81 19.98
CA VAL A 29 13.73 -5.55 20.08
C VAL A 29 14.87 -5.71 21.08
N THR A 30 16.11 -5.67 20.59
CA THR A 30 17.32 -5.78 21.41
C THR A 30 18.27 -4.62 21.11
N PRO A 31 19.31 -4.36 21.93
CA PRO A 31 20.32 -3.37 21.61
C PRO A 31 20.99 -3.60 20.24
N ASP A 32 21.22 -4.87 19.89
CA ASP A 32 21.84 -5.26 18.61
C ASP A 32 20.82 -5.30 17.45
N ALA A 33 19.52 -5.28 17.75
CA ALA A 33 18.43 -5.26 16.79
C ALA A 33 17.35 -4.25 17.25
N PRO A 34 17.62 -2.93 17.12
CA PRO A 34 16.69 -1.91 17.59
C PRO A 34 15.41 -1.87 16.75
N ALA A 35 14.36 -1.30 17.34
CA ALA A 35 13.08 -1.06 16.68
C ALA A 35 13.28 -0.22 15.40
N LYS A 36 12.90 -0.80 14.25
CA LYS A 36 12.97 -0.12 12.94
C LYS A 36 11.79 0.80 12.67
N PHE A 37 10.66 0.55 13.31
CA PHE A 37 9.40 1.22 13.06
C PHE A 37 8.92 1.90 14.32
N GLN A 38 8.40 3.12 14.15
CA GLN A 38 7.76 3.87 15.23
C GLN A 38 6.38 3.28 15.53
N ARG A 39 5.94 3.41 16.78
CA ARG A 39 4.59 3.02 17.18
C ARG A 39 3.55 3.89 16.47
N VAL A 40 2.47 3.28 16.00
CA VAL A 40 1.31 3.96 15.39
C VAL A 40 0.04 3.23 15.77
N THR A 41 -1.12 3.89 15.67
CA THR A 41 -2.40 3.16 15.72
C THR A 41 -2.68 2.47 14.38
N GLN A 42 -3.46 1.39 14.41
CA GLN A 42 -3.91 0.69 13.20
C GLN A 42 -4.61 1.66 12.22
N ARG A 43 -5.43 2.59 12.73
CA ARG A 43 -6.11 3.61 11.92
C ARG A 43 -5.11 4.53 11.21
N GLN A 44 -4.11 5.04 11.94
CA GLN A 44 -3.08 5.90 11.37
C GLN A 44 -2.28 5.16 10.28
N HIS A 45 -1.94 3.89 10.53
CA HIS A 45 -1.23 3.09 9.54
C HIS A 45 -2.05 2.90 8.25
N ILE A 46 -3.31 2.47 8.36
CA ILE A 46 -4.21 2.32 7.21
C ILE A 46 -4.33 3.63 6.43
N GLN A 47 -4.53 4.75 7.13
CA GLN A 47 -4.62 6.06 6.48
C GLN A 47 -3.34 6.39 5.70
N SER A 48 -2.17 6.17 6.30
CA SER A 48 -0.88 6.42 5.63
C SER A 48 -0.69 5.54 4.39
N GLU A 49 -1.03 4.26 4.48
CA GLU A 49 -0.88 3.32 3.35
C GLU A 49 -1.85 3.67 2.20
N THR A 50 -3.09 4.05 2.52
CA THR A 50 -4.06 4.48 1.51
C THR A 50 -3.58 5.74 0.78
N HIS A 51 -3.12 6.77 1.51
CA HIS A 51 -2.59 7.98 0.88
C HIS A 51 -1.36 7.69 0.01
N ALA A 52 -0.45 6.83 0.48
CA ALA A 52 0.72 6.44 -0.29
C ALA A 52 0.34 5.65 -1.56
N ALA A 53 -0.67 4.78 -1.49
CA ALA A 53 -1.19 4.04 -2.63
C ALA A 53 -1.83 4.97 -3.67
N GLU A 54 -2.64 5.93 -3.23
CA GLU A 54 -3.27 6.94 -4.10
C GLU A 54 -2.22 7.81 -4.81
N ALA A 55 -1.19 8.26 -4.10
CA ALA A 55 -0.10 9.03 -4.68
C ALA A 55 0.66 8.24 -5.76
N ARG A 56 0.96 6.96 -5.49
CA ARG A 56 1.63 6.07 -6.47
C ARG A 56 0.74 5.76 -7.68
N LEU A 57 -0.56 5.60 -7.47
CA LEU A 57 -1.51 5.42 -8.56
C LEU A 57 -1.51 6.65 -9.48
N LYS A 58 -1.55 7.84 -8.89
CA LYS A 58 -1.48 9.09 -9.66
C LYS A 58 -0.18 9.21 -10.46
N ASP A 59 0.97 8.98 -9.84
CA ASP A 59 2.27 9.01 -10.53
C ASP A 59 2.33 8.01 -11.70
N THR A 60 1.77 6.82 -11.51
CA THR A 60 1.69 5.80 -12.58
C THR A 60 0.83 6.27 -13.75
N GLN A 61 -0.32 6.90 -13.47
CA GLN A 61 -1.22 7.45 -14.49
C GLN A 61 -0.56 8.62 -15.24
N ASP A 62 0.08 9.53 -14.52
CA ASP A 62 0.78 10.68 -15.11
C ASP A 62 1.91 10.21 -16.04
N LYS A 63 2.70 9.22 -15.62
CA LYS A 63 3.76 8.60 -16.46
C LYS A 63 3.21 7.91 -17.69
N ALA A 64 2.08 7.22 -17.57
CA ALA A 64 1.41 6.59 -18.70
C ALA A 64 0.93 7.64 -19.72
N ALA A 65 0.27 8.70 -19.25
CA ALA A 65 -0.20 9.81 -20.09
C ALA A 65 0.96 10.52 -20.81
N ALA A 66 2.05 10.80 -20.10
CA ALA A 66 3.25 11.43 -20.67
C ALA A 66 3.99 10.54 -21.70
N THR A 67 3.81 9.22 -21.62
CA THR A 67 4.38 8.28 -22.61
C THR A 67 3.51 8.21 -23.85
N ILE A 68 2.18 8.16 -23.69
CA ILE A 68 1.23 8.22 -24.82
C ILE A 68 1.37 9.55 -25.58
N GLY A 69 1.44 10.66 -24.86
CA GLY A 69 1.60 11.99 -25.46
C GLY A 69 2.93 12.18 -26.20
N ARG A 70 4.00 11.45 -25.86
CA ARG A 70 5.26 11.49 -26.62
C ARG A 70 5.19 10.68 -27.92
N ASN A 71 4.43 9.59 -27.94
CA ASN A 71 4.29 8.73 -29.11
C ASN A 71 3.27 9.26 -30.14
N SER A 72 2.46 10.25 -29.80
CA SER A 72 1.49 10.89 -30.70
C SER A 72 2.04 12.10 -31.47
N ILE A 73 3.29 12.49 -31.22
CA ILE A 73 3.95 13.67 -31.83
C ILE A 73 5.16 13.25 -32.70
N ALA A 74 5.33 11.94 -32.94
CA ALA A 74 6.37 11.37 -33.79
C ALA A 74 5.76 10.79 -35.07
#